data_AF-A0A975P8W3-F1
#
_entry.id   AF-A0A975P8W3-F1
#
_cell.length_a   1.000
_cell.length_b   1.000
_cell.length_c   1.000
_cell.angle_alpha   90.00
_cell.angle_beta   90.00
_cell.angle_gamma   90.00
#
_symmetry.space_group_name_H-M   'P 1'
#
loop_
_entity.id
_entity.type
_entity.pdbx_description
1 polymer ?
#
loop_
_entity_poly.entity_id
_entity_poly.type
_entity_poly.pdbx_seq_one_letter_code
_entity_poly.pdbx_strand_id
1 'polypeptide(L)'
;MAKRAGIAGLEARLLACRLCAQSFAATATAHAPRPVFWHATGARLLIAGQAPGARVHASGKPFTDPSGVRLREWLGLDEARFYDRTRIAILPMAFCFPGYDAKGSDLPPPPICAATWRAEVLAAHPQVQLTLAVGGTAIRWHLGHRGSVSAAVAMWRDGLARGILPLPHPSWRNTGWLNRNPWFAAELLPVLRDRVRLLMEEGT
;
A
#
# COMPACT_ATOMS: atom_id res chain seq x y z
N MET A 1 13.21 5.41 29.32
CA MET A 1 14.03 4.84 28.21
C MET A 1 13.19 3.82 27.45
N ALA A 2 12.47 4.25 26.40
CA ALA A 2 11.64 3.35 25.60
C ALA A 2 12.53 2.52 24.65
N LYS A 3 12.43 1.20 24.79
CA LYS A 3 13.21 0.15 24.12
C LYS A 3 13.41 0.40 22.62
N ARG A 4 14.67 0.43 22.17
CA ARG A 4 15.16 0.21 20.79
C ARG A 4 14.80 -1.17 20.20
N ALA A 5 13.77 -1.85 20.70
CA ALA A 5 13.47 -3.25 20.40
C ALA A 5 12.64 -3.47 19.11
N GLY A 6 12.19 -2.42 18.42
CA GLY A 6 11.14 -2.54 17.39
C GLY A 6 11.56 -2.89 15.97
N ILE A 7 12.85 -2.86 15.62
CA ILE A 7 13.30 -3.02 14.22
C ILE A 7 14.10 -4.31 14.01
N ALA A 8 14.87 -4.74 15.03
CA ALA A 8 15.74 -5.91 14.91
C ALA A 8 14.91 -7.17 14.62
N GLY A 9 15.17 -7.78 13.47
CA GLY A 9 14.49 -9.01 13.04
C GLY A 9 13.02 -8.84 12.63
N LEU A 10 12.48 -7.62 12.51
CA LEU A 10 11.10 -7.41 12.03
C LEU A 10 10.88 -7.99 10.63
N GLU A 11 11.79 -7.69 9.70
CA GLU A 11 11.74 -8.21 8.32
C GLU A 11 11.78 -9.75 8.33
N ALA A 12 12.69 -10.35 9.11
CA ALA A 12 12.79 -11.81 9.23
C ALA A 12 11.50 -12.45 9.78
N ARG A 13 10.90 -11.87 10.81
CA ARG A 13 9.62 -12.34 11.38
C ARG A 13 8.46 -12.20 10.40
N LEU A 14 8.38 -11.09 9.67
CA LEU A 14 7.38 -10.88 8.64
C LEU A 14 7.52 -11.93 7.53
N LEU A 15 8.73 -12.13 7.01
CA LEU A 15 9.02 -13.12 5.96
C LEU A 15 8.76 -14.57 6.42
N ALA A 16 8.95 -14.86 7.70
CA ALA A 16 8.67 -16.16 8.31
C ALA A 16 7.19 -16.37 8.67
N CYS A 17 6.33 -15.34 8.58
CA CYS A 17 4.93 -15.44 8.97
C CYS A 17 4.18 -16.48 8.12
N ARG A 18 3.47 -17.42 8.78
CA ARG A 18 2.64 -18.45 8.15
C ARG A 18 1.22 -18.54 8.71
N LEU A 19 0.77 -17.52 9.45
CA LEU A 19 -0.53 -17.54 10.16
C LEU A 19 -1.74 -17.82 9.24
N CYS A 20 -1.68 -17.40 7.98
CA CYS A 20 -2.78 -17.59 7.02
C CYS A 20 -2.67 -18.90 6.20
N ALA A 21 -1.73 -19.79 6.51
CA ALA A 21 -1.43 -20.95 5.65
C ALA A 21 -2.64 -21.86 5.40
N GLN A 22 -3.36 -22.25 6.45
CA GLN A 22 -4.57 -23.07 6.32
C GLN A 22 -5.64 -22.37 5.47
N SER A 23 -5.89 -21.08 5.72
CA SER A 23 -6.90 -20.32 4.98
C SER A 23 -6.55 -20.24 3.49
N PHE A 24 -5.28 -19.99 3.13
CA PHE A 24 -4.86 -19.91 1.73
C PHE A 24 -4.88 -21.26 1.02
N ALA A 25 -4.51 -22.34 1.72
CA ALA A 25 -4.61 -23.70 1.19
C ALA A 25 -6.06 -24.09 0.84
N ALA A 26 -7.06 -23.51 1.52
CA ALA A 26 -8.48 -23.74 1.27
C ALA A 26 -9.08 -22.85 0.15
N THR A 27 -8.31 -21.93 -0.43
CA THR A 27 -8.78 -21.07 -1.54
C THR A 27 -8.63 -21.77 -2.89
N ALA A 28 -9.23 -21.21 -3.94
CA ALA A 28 -9.11 -21.73 -5.30
C ALA A 28 -7.64 -21.76 -5.81
N THR A 29 -6.76 -20.94 -5.23
CA THR A 29 -5.35 -20.87 -5.60
C THR A 29 -4.44 -21.80 -4.79
N ALA A 30 -4.94 -22.35 -3.67
CA ALA A 30 -4.27 -23.36 -2.84
C ALA A 30 -2.75 -23.13 -2.62
N HIS A 31 -2.35 -21.89 -2.28
CA HIS A 31 -0.95 -21.47 -2.21
C HIS A 31 -0.46 -21.26 -0.77
N ALA A 32 0.87 -21.25 -0.61
CA ALA A 32 1.50 -20.94 0.67
C ALA A 32 1.58 -19.42 0.91
N PRO A 33 1.60 -18.94 2.17
CA PRO A 33 1.85 -17.54 2.46
C PRO A 33 3.23 -17.10 1.95
N ARG A 34 3.24 -16.03 1.15
CA ARG A 34 4.46 -15.34 0.72
C ARG A 34 4.31 -13.85 1.02
N PRO A 35 4.86 -13.37 2.14
CA PRO A 35 4.89 -11.95 2.46
C PRO A 35 5.66 -11.17 1.40
N VAL A 36 5.05 -10.11 0.85
CA VAL A 36 5.62 -9.22 -0.16
C VAL A 36 5.40 -7.78 0.28
N PHE A 37 6.49 -7.09 0.59
CA PHE A 37 6.51 -5.71 1.06
C PHE A 37 7.88 -5.08 0.79
N TRP A 38 7.95 -3.75 0.87
CA TRP A 38 9.21 -3.05 0.99
C TRP A 38 9.25 -2.19 2.23
N HIS A 39 10.35 -2.36 2.94
CA HIS A 39 10.67 -1.65 4.15
C HIS A 39 12.11 -1.16 4.03
N ALA A 40 12.32 0.12 4.33
CA ALA A 40 13.53 0.62 4.96
C ALA A 40 13.14 1.65 6.02
N THR A 41 13.90 1.74 7.10
CA THR A 41 13.66 2.68 8.20
C THR A 41 13.79 4.14 7.78
N GLY A 42 14.53 4.40 6.69
CA GLY A 42 14.76 5.70 6.05
C GLY A 42 13.58 6.29 5.27
N ALA A 43 12.58 5.47 4.95
CA ALA A 43 11.54 5.83 4.00
C ALA A 43 10.60 6.91 4.56
N ARG A 44 10.31 7.92 3.73
CA ARG A 44 9.45 9.06 4.07
C ARG A 44 8.09 9.02 3.38
N LEU A 45 8.00 8.28 2.29
CA LEU A 45 6.76 7.98 1.58
C LEU A 45 6.33 6.54 1.90
N LEU A 46 5.12 6.39 2.41
CA LEU A 46 4.47 5.10 2.62
C LEU A 46 3.38 4.87 1.59
N ILE A 47 3.47 3.79 0.81
CA ILE A 47 2.38 3.30 -0.03
C ILE A 47 1.66 2.16 0.70
N ALA A 48 0.44 2.42 1.15
CA ALA A 48 -0.40 1.43 1.83
C ALA A 48 -1.55 0.98 0.92
N GLY A 49 -1.40 -0.19 0.30
CA GLY A 49 -2.46 -0.86 -0.49
C GLY A 49 -3.25 -1.89 0.32
N GLN A 50 -4.10 -2.67 -0.36
CA GLN A 50 -4.90 -3.73 0.27
C GLN A 50 -4.06 -4.98 0.58
N ALA A 51 -3.65 -5.70 -0.45
CA ALA A 51 -2.81 -6.88 -0.40
C ALA A 51 -2.14 -7.10 -1.78
N PRO A 52 -1.05 -7.89 -1.86
CA PRO A 52 -0.53 -8.37 -3.14
C PRO A 52 -1.60 -9.10 -3.96
N GLY A 53 -1.58 -8.94 -5.29
CA GLY A 53 -2.29 -9.83 -6.21
C GLY A 53 -1.44 -11.04 -6.62
N ALA A 54 -2.00 -11.96 -7.41
CA ALA A 54 -1.30 -13.19 -7.84
C ALA A 54 0.03 -12.94 -8.59
N ARG A 55 0.12 -11.89 -9.43
CA ARG A 55 1.38 -11.54 -10.12
C ARG A 55 2.46 -11.08 -9.14
N VAL A 56 2.09 -10.29 -8.14
CA VAL A 56 3.00 -9.85 -7.07
C VAL A 56 3.37 -11.03 -6.17
N HIS A 57 2.44 -11.94 -5.92
CA HIS A 57 2.72 -13.19 -5.22
C HIS A 57 3.72 -14.06 -5.98
N ALA A 58 3.64 -14.14 -7.31
CA ALA A 58 4.59 -14.89 -8.13
C ALA A 58 5.95 -14.19 -8.24
N SER A 59 5.99 -12.87 -8.42
CA SER A 59 7.23 -12.11 -8.57
C SER A 59 7.98 -11.90 -7.25
N GLY A 60 7.26 -11.76 -6.14
CA GLY A 60 7.82 -11.33 -4.85
C GLY A 60 8.17 -9.83 -4.79
N LYS A 61 7.78 -9.07 -5.81
CA LYS A 61 8.10 -7.65 -5.97
C LYS A 61 6.79 -6.85 -5.99
N PRO A 62 6.57 -5.89 -5.06
CA PRO A 62 5.36 -5.07 -5.07
C PRO A 62 5.14 -4.32 -6.39
N PHE A 63 3.87 -4.19 -6.79
CA PHE A 63 3.46 -3.39 -7.94
C PHE A 63 4.16 -3.75 -9.27
N THR A 64 4.41 -5.05 -9.52
CA THR A 64 4.90 -5.55 -10.81
C THR A 64 3.80 -5.80 -11.85
N ASP A 65 2.57 -5.40 -11.55
CA ASP A 65 1.42 -5.52 -12.45
C ASP A 65 1.06 -4.15 -13.08
N PRO A 66 0.10 -4.11 -14.04
CA PRO A 66 -0.29 -2.85 -14.70
C PRO A 66 -0.77 -1.75 -13.74
N SER A 67 -1.27 -2.10 -12.55
CA SER A 67 -1.66 -1.10 -11.55
C SER A 67 -0.45 -0.40 -10.94
N GLY A 68 0.69 -1.09 -10.87
CA GLY A 68 1.97 -0.49 -10.51
C GLY A 68 2.50 0.51 -11.53
N VAL A 69 2.34 0.22 -12.82
CA VAL A 69 2.69 1.15 -13.91
C VAL A 69 1.89 2.44 -13.76
N ARG A 70 0.56 2.33 -13.63
CA ARG A 70 -0.32 3.49 -13.46
C ARG A 70 -0.03 4.27 -12.17
N LEU A 71 0.30 3.58 -11.08
CA LEU A 71 0.69 4.26 -9.84
C LEU A 71 1.96 5.10 -10.03
N ARG A 72 2.98 4.55 -10.71
CA ARG A 72 4.20 5.31 -11.04
C ARG A 72 3.92 6.55 -11.87
N GLU A 73 3.04 6.44 -12.87
CA GLU A 73 2.59 7.58 -13.68
C GLU A 73 1.89 8.65 -12.83
N TRP A 74 1.04 8.24 -11.88
CA TRP A 74 0.39 9.18 -10.95
C TRP A 74 1.42 9.91 -10.08
N LEU A 75 2.42 9.19 -9.58
CA LEU A 75 3.48 9.73 -8.73
C LEU A 75 4.51 10.56 -9.50
N GLY A 76 4.56 10.45 -10.83
CA GLY A 76 5.60 11.09 -11.64
C GLY A 76 6.98 10.48 -11.41
N LEU A 77 7.05 9.18 -11.12
CA LEU A 77 8.29 8.46 -10.84
C LEU A 77 8.57 7.45 -11.94
N ASP A 78 9.85 7.32 -12.31
CA ASP A 78 10.33 6.16 -13.05
C ASP A 78 10.40 4.91 -12.14
N GLU A 79 10.72 3.77 -12.74
CA GLU A 79 10.82 2.51 -12.01
C GLU A 79 11.93 2.51 -10.95
N ALA A 80 13.09 3.10 -11.24
CA ALA A 80 14.23 3.11 -10.33
C ALA A 80 13.92 3.89 -9.05
N ARG A 81 13.36 5.10 -9.20
CA ARG A 81 12.93 5.95 -8.08
C ARG A 81 11.77 5.34 -7.30
N PHE A 82 10.81 4.72 -7.99
CA PHE A 82 9.68 4.08 -7.32
C PHE A 82 10.11 2.89 -6.43
N TYR A 83 11.20 2.22 -6.80
CA TYR A 83 11.76 1.08 -6.07
C TYR A 83 12.98 1.43 -5.20
N ASP A 84 13.27 2.71 -5.01
CA ASP A 84 14.24 3.17 -4.01
C ASP A 84 13.67 2.94 -2.60
N ARG A 85 14.07 1.82 -2.00
CA ARG A 85 13.65 1.40 -0.65
C ARG A 85 14.02 2.42 0.42
N THR A 86 15.06 3.23 0.22
CA THR A 86 15.50 4.24 1.19
C THR A 86 14.55 5.44 1.26
N ARG A 87 13.76 5.65 0.20
CA ARG A 87 12.80 6.74 0.09
C ARG A 87 11.35 6.28 0.27
N ILE A 88 11.02 5.11 -0.27
CA ILE A 88 9.65 4.58 -0.35
C ILE A 88 9.52 3.25 0.39
N ALA A 89 8.57 3.20 1.31
CA ALA A 89 8.08 1.97 1.92
C ALA A 89 6.77 1.55 1.24
N ILE A 90 6.63 0.26 0.94
CA ILE A 90 5.39 -0.32 0.40
C ILE A 90 4.89 -1.38 1.38
N LEU A 91 3.89 -1.00 2.17
CA LEU A 91 3.36 -1.82 3.25
C LEU A 91 1.85 -1.96 3.08
N PRO A 92 1.37 -2.99 2.35
CA PRO A 92 -0.06 -3.27 2.23
C PRO A 92 -0.69 -3.65 3.57
N MET A 93 -2.02 -3.64 3.64
CA MET A 93 -2.77 -4.01 4.85
C MET A 93 -2.64 -5.51 5.18
N ALA A 94 -2.54 -6.38 4.17
CA ALA A 94 -2.02 -7.73 4.33
C ALA A 94 -0.80 -7.95 3.43
N PHE A 95 0.21 -8.62 3.96
CA PHE A 95 1.48 -8.82 3.26
C PHE A 95 1.47 -9.99 2.29
N CYS A 96 0.48 -10.88 2.33
CA CYS A 96 0.36 -12.01 1.41
C CYS A 96 -0.83 -11.82 0.48
N PHE A 97 -0.73 -12.38 -0.73
CA PHE A 97 -1.88 -12.56 -1.60
C PHE A 97 -2.91 -13.47 -0.93
N PRO A 98 -4.16 -13.01 -0.75
CA PRO A 98 -5.17 -13.76 0.00
C PRO A 98 -5.77 -14.93 -0.76
N GLY A 99 -5.51 -15.03 -2.07
CA GLY A 99 -6.09 -16.05 -2.95
C GLY A 99 -7.30 -15.55 -3.73
N TYR A 100 -7.81 -16.43 -4.59
CA TYR A 100 -9.04 -16.19 -5.33
C TYR A 100 -10.23 -16.91 -4.68
N ASP A 101 -11.41 -16.29 -4.80
CA ASP A 101 -12.67 -16.98 -4.61
C ASP A 101 -12.92 -17.97 -5.76
N ALA A 102 -13.98 -18.78 -5.65
CA ALA A 102 -14.35 -19.77 -6.66
C ALA A 102 -14.70 -19.14 -8.04
N LYS A 103 -14.92 -17.82 -8.11
CA LYS A 103 -15.23 -17.08 -9.34
C LYS A 103 -13.98 -16.38 -9.91
N GLY A 104 -12.81 -16.56 -9.32
CA GLY A 104 -11.55 -15.95 -9.76
C GLY A 104 -11.37 -14.49 -9.33
N SER A 105 -12.13 -14.01 -8.34
CA SER A 105 -11.97 -12.65 -7.80
C SER A 105 -11.01 -12.65 -6.61
N ASP A 106 -10.22 -11.58 -6.46
CA ASP A 106 -9.35 -11.39 -5.30
C ASP A 106 -10.15 -11.42 -4.00
N LEU A 107 -9.74 -12.28 -3.07
CA LEU A 107 -10.27 -12.28 -1.71
C LEU A 107 -9.83 -11.02 -0.95
N PRO A 108 -10.59 -10.56 0.05
CA PRO A 108 -10.18 -9.42 0.86
C PRO A 108 -8.93 -9.76 1.71
N PRO A 109 -8.14 -8.74 2.11
CA PRO A 109 -7.04 -8.92 3.06
C PRO A 109 -7.52 -9.58 4.36
N PRO A 110 -6.89 -10.66 4.84
CA PRO A 110 -7.31 -11.33 6.07
C PRO A 110 -7.06 -10.41 7.28
N PRO A 111 -8.05 -10.16 8.16
CA PRO A 111 -7.93 -9.22 9.26
C PRO A 111 -6.77 -9.51 10.22
N ILE A 112 -6.45 -10.80 10.41
CA ILE A 112 -5.34 -11.24 11.27
C ILE A 112 -4.00 -10.60 10.88
N CYS A 113 -3.76 -10.34 9.59
CA CYS A 113 -2.48 -9.79 9.16
C CYS A 113 -2.26 -8.37 9.70
N ALA A 114 -3.28 -7.51 9.59
CA ALA A 114 -3.22 -6.16 10.14
C ALA A 114 -3.20 -6.18 11.68
N ALA A 115 -4.01 -7.04 12.31
CA ALA A 115 -4.05 -7.18 13.76
C ALA A 115 -2.70 -7.60 14.35
N THR A 116 -1.97 -8.50 13.68
CA THR A 116 -0.66 -8.97 14.14
C THR A 116 0.45 -7.96 13.89
N TRP A 117 0.53 -7.38 12.69
CA TRP A 117 1.76 -6.71 12.24
C TRP A 117 1.66 -5.20 12.11
N ARG A 118 0.45 -4.64 11.97
CA ARG A 118 0.33 -3.25 11.47
C ARG A 118 0.90 -2.22 12.44
N ALA A 119 0.60 -2.35 13.73
CA ALA A 119 1.09 -1.42 14.74
C ALA A 119 2.63 -1.43 14.81
N GLU A 120 3.24 -2.61 14.85
CA GLU A 120 4.69 -2.77 14.93
C GLU A 120 5.40 -2.25 13.68
N VAL A 121 4.89 -2.61 12.48
CA VAL A 121 5.46 -2.16 11.21
C VAL A 121 5.39 -0.63 11.09
N LEU A 122 4.27 0.00 11.44
CA LEU A 122 4.16 1.46 11.39
C LEU A 122 5.07 2.14 12.41
N ALA A 123 5.23 1.57 13.61
CA ALA A 123 6.15 2.08 14.62
C ALA A 123 7.62 2.03 14.16
N ALA A 124 7.98 1.10 13.26
CA ALA A 124 9.31 1.01 12.66
C ALA A 124 9.58 2.06 11.55
N HIS A 125 8.59 2.90 11.20
CA HIS A 125 8.71 3.93 10.17
C HIS A 125 8.33 5.33 10.69
N PRO A 126 8.99 5.84 11.75
CA PRO A 126 8.64 7.15 12.34
C PRO A 126 8.96 8.34 11.42
N GLN A 127 9.70 8.12 10.34
CA GLN A 127 10.14 9.14 9.39
C GLN A 127 9.14 9.36 8.24
N VAL A 128 8.09 8.55 8.17
CA VAL A 128 7.05 8.69 7.15
C VAL A 128 6.33 10.03 7.34
N GLN A 129 6.42 10.87 6.31
CA GLN A 129 5.76 12.17 6.25
C GLN A 129 4.48 12.15 5.41
N LEU A 130 4.38 11.20 4.46
CA LEU A 130 3.20 11.04 3.62
C LEU A 130 2.84 9.56 3.51
N THR A 131 1.59 9.24 3.81
CA THR A 131 0.99 7.92 3.55
C THR A 131 -0.01 8.02 2.40
N LEU A 132 0.22 7.26 1.34
CA LEU A 132 -0.76 7.03 0.28
C LEU A 132 -1.66 5.86 0.69
N ALA A 133 -2.91 6.14 1.06
CA ALA A 133 -3.90 5.14 1.40
C ALA A 133 -4.65 4.70 0.13
N VAL A 134 -4.21 3.61 -0.48
CA VAL A 134 -4.68 3.15 -1.78
C VAL A 134 -5.80 2.10 -1.61
N GLY A 135 -7.02 2.49 -2.00
CA GLY A 135 -8.20 1.64 -1.93
C GLY A 135 -8.86 1.58 -0.55
N GLY A 136 -10.07 1.00 -0.51
CA GLY A 136 -10.98 1.11 0.63
C GLY A 136 -10.44 0.55 1.95
N THR A 137 -9.69 -0.55 1.93
CA THR A 137 -9.12 -1.14 3.16
C THR A 137 -8.09 -0.21 3.81
N ALA A 138 -7.18 0.36 3.01
CA ALA A 138 -6.16 1.28 3.51
C ALA A 138 -6.77 2.62 3.95
N ILE A 139 -7.72 3.15 3.17
CA ILE A 139 -8.47 4.37 3.51
C ILE A 139 -9.17 4.21 4.86
N ARG A 140 -9.88 3.11 5.07
CA ARG A 140 -10.60 2.85 6.32
C ARG A 140 -9.66 2.81 7.52
N TRP A 141 -8.50 2.18 7.37
CA TRP A 141 -7.52 2.07 8.45
C TRP A 141 -6.90 3.42 8.80
N HIS A 142 -6.37 4.14 7.81
CA HIS A 142 -5.56 5.34 8.05
C HIS A 142 -6.42 6.58 8.30
N LEU A 143 -7.55 6.71 7.62
CA LEU A 143 -8.43 7.88 7.75
C LEU A 143 -9.60 7.66 8.70
N GLY A 144 -9.92 6.40 9.05
CA GLY A 144 -11.14 6.08 9.79
C GLY A 144 -12.42 6.21 8.95
N HIS A 145 -12.30 6.53 7.67
CA HIS A 145 -13.45 6.76 6.78
C HIS A 145 -14.14 5.43 6.44
N ARG A 146 -15.43 5.32 6.76
CA ARG A 146 -16.23 4.10 6.54
C ARG A 146 -17.13 4.13 5.30
N GLY A 147 -17.25 5.29 4.65
CA GLY A 147 -18.02 5.49 3.43
C GLY A 147 -17.32 4.98 2.17
N SER A 148 -17.76 5.48 1.01
CA SER A 148 -17.23 5.04 -0.29
C SER A 148 -15.82 5.56 -0.55
N VAL A 149 -15.04 4.82 -1.36
CA VAL A 149 -13.72 5.29 -1.81
C VAL A 149 -13.84 6.64 -2.51
N SER A 150 -14.86 6.83 -3.35
CA SER A 150 -15.11 8.11 -4.04
C SER A 150 -15.24 9.28 -3.06
N ALA A 151 -16.03 9.11 -2.00
CA ALA A 151 -16.22 10.15 -0.99
C ALA A 151 -14.92 10.45 -0.24
N ALA A 152 -14.16 9.43 0.14
CA ALA A 152 -12.86 9.61 0.78
C ALA A 152 -11.86 10.36 -0.12
N VAL A 153 -11.78 10.00 -1.40
CA VAL A 153 -10.85 10.65 -2.35
C VAL A 153 -11.32 12.08 -2.66
N ALA A 154 -12.61 12.38 -2.69
CA ALA A 154 -13.10 13.75 -2.86
C ALA A 154 -12.68 14.66 -1.69
N MET A 155 -12.51 14.10 -0.49
CA MET A 155 -12.01 14.79 0.72
C MET A 155 -10.48 14.75 0.85
N TRP A 156 -9.73 14.59 -0.24
CA TRP A 156 -8.29 14.37 -0.19
C TRP A 156 -7.50 15.48 0.51
N ARG A 157 -7.99 16.73 0.49
CA ARG A 157 -7.35 17.88 1.16
C ARG A 157 -7.30 17.69 2.68
N ASP A 158 -8.39 17.20 3.29
CA ASP A 158 -8.47 16.93 4.73
C ASP A 158 -7.53 15.79 5.13
N GLY A 159 -7.47 14.75 4.30
CA GLY A 159 -6.51 13.66 4.48
C GLY A 159 -5.07 14.16 4.39
N LEU A 160 -4.75 14.93 3.35
CA LEU A 160 -3.40 15.44 3.10
C LEU A 160 -2.93 16.36 4.23
N ALA A 161 -3.79 17.19 4.80
CA ALA A 161 -3.48 18.01 5.97
C ALA A 161 -3.03 17.18 7.19
N ARG A 162 -3.42 15.90 7.24
CA ARG A 162 -3.01 14.91 8.26
C ARG A 162 -1.84 14.02 7.80
N GLY A 163 -1.23 14.30 6.65
CA GLY A 163 -0.18 13.48 6.04
C GLY A 163 -0.66 12.18 5.39
N ILE A 164 -1.95 12.06 5.06
CA ILE A 164 -2.55 10.84 4.50
C ILE A 164 -3.35 11.16 3.25
N LEU A 165 -2.86 10.77 2.06
CA LEU A 165 -3.58 11.00 0.82
C LEU A 165 -4.41 9.75 0.41
N PRO A 166 -5.75 9.81 0.42
CA PRO A 166 -6.59 8.73 -0.08
C PRO A 166 -6.52 8.67 -1.61
N LEU A 167 -6.30 7.47 -2.15
CA LEU A 167 -6.30 7.22 -3.60
C LEU A 167 -7.25 6.06 -3.93
N PRO A 168 -7.93 6.10 -5.08
CA PRO A 168 -8.57 4.90 -5.62
C PRO A 168 -7.50 3.87 -5.99
N HIS A 169 -7.87 2.60 -6.14
CA HIS A 169 -6.93 1.60 -6.63
C HIS A 169 -6.51 1.94 -8.08
N PRO A 170 -5.23 1.86 -8.47
CA PRO A 170 -4.76 2.16 -9.83
C PRO A 170 -5.10 1.05 -10.86
N SER A 171 -6.18 0.30 -10.63
CA SER A 171 -6.65 -0.75 -11.54
C SER A 171 -7.37 -0.14 -12.75
N TRP A 172 -7.31 -0.83 -13.90
CA TRP A 172 -8.12 -0.51 -15.08
C TRP A 172 -9.63 -0.49 -14.77
N ARG A 173 -10.08 -1.24 -13.76
CA ARG A 173 -11.49 -1.21 -13.31
C ARG A 173 -11.93 0.18 -12.85
N ASN A 174 -11.00 1.05 -12.43
CA ASN A 174 -11.29 2.42 -12.03
C ASN A 174 -11.20 3.45 -13.17
N THR A 175 -10.91 3.05 -14.41
CA THR A 175 -10.85 3.99 -15.55
C THR A 175 -12.16 4.74 -15.75
N GLY A 176 -13.32 4.06 -15.66
CA GLY A 176 -14.61 4.73 -15.76
C GLY A 176 -14.88 5.73 -14.62
N TRP A 177 -14.34 5.47 -13.42
CA TRP A 177 -14.41 6.42 -12.31
C TRP A 177 -13.54 7.65 -12.58
N LEU A 178 -12.30 7.47 -13.06
CA LEU A 178 -11.38 8.55 -13.39
C LEU A 178 -11.97 9.48 -14.46
N ASN A 179 -12.59 8.92 -15.50
CA ASN A 179 -13.23 9.71 -16.57
C ASN A 179 -14.40 10.56 -16.05
N ARG A 180 -15.13 10.09 -15.02
CA ARG A 180 -16.21 10.86 -14.38
C ARG A 180 -15.72 11.85 -13.31
N ASN A 181 -14.45 11.78 -12.92
CA ASN A 181 -13.86 12.60 -11.88
C ASN A 181 -12.56 13.26 -12.40
N PRO A 182 -12.65 14.14 -13.43
CA PRO A 182 -11.47 14.73 -14.05
C PRO A 182 -10.61 15.56 -13.09
N TRP A 183 -11.22 16.09 -12.01
CA TRP A 183 -10.52 16.76 -10.91
C TRP A 183 -9.45 15.88 -10.25
N PHE A 184 -9.56 14.55 -10.31
CA PHE A 184 -8.50 13.66 -9.79
C PHE A 184 -7.19 13.93 -10.53
N ALA A 185 -7.24 13.99 -11.86
CA ALA A 185 -6.06 14.27 -12.67
C ALA A 185 -5.68 15.76 -12.69
N ALA A 186 -6.67 16.65 -12.72
CA ALA A 186 -6.44 18.09 -12.86
C ALA A 186 -6.01 18.78 -11.55
N GLU A 187 -6.44 18.28 -10.39
CA GLU A 187 -6.20 18.93 -9.10
C GLU A 187 -5.39 18.07 -8.13
N LEU A 188 -5.74 16.79 -7.96
CA LEU A 188 -5.09 15.93 -6.96
C LEU A 188 -3.70 15.49 -7.42
N LEU A 189 -3.57 14.98 -8.65
CA LEU A 189 -2.28 14.45 -9.15
C LEU A 189 -1.14 15.50 -9.16
N PRO A 190 -1.35 16.78 -9.56
CA PRO A 190 -0.30 17.79 -9.47
C PRO A 190 0.23 17.95 -8.03
N VAL A 191 -0.67 18.07 -7.05
CA VAL A 191 -0.27 18.21 -5.63
C VAL A 191 0.43 16.96 -5.11
N LEU A 192 -0.04 15.77 -5.51
CA LEU A 192 0.63 14.51 -5.18
C LEU A 192 2.06 14.50 -5.73
N ARG A 193 2.25 14.85 -7.00
CA ARG A 193 3.57 14.87 -7.65
C ARG A 193 4.52 15.83 -6.98
N ASP A 194 4.06 17.04 -6.64
CA ASP A 194 4.87 18.02 -5.92
C ASP A 194 5.31 17.50 -4.55
N ARG A 195 4.39 16.90 -3.80
CA ARG A 195 4.72 16.34 -2.47
C ARG A 195 5.69 15.16 -2.58
N VAL A 196 5.48 14.27 -3.56
CA VAL A 196 6.39 13.15 -3.82
C VAL A 196 7.77 13.67 -4.21
N ARG A 197 7.87 14.63 -5.12
CA ARG A 197 9.14 15.22 -5.56
C ARG A 197 9.95 15.72 -4.37
N LEU A 198 9.34 16.51 -3.47
CA LEU A 198 10.01 17.01 -2.26
C LEU A 198 10.55 15.87 -1.39
N LEU A 199 9.76 14.81 -1.15
CA LEU A 199 10.18 13.67 -0.34
C LEU A 199 11.32 12.85 -0.99
N MET A 200 11.38 12.84 -2.31
CA MET A 200 12.46 12.17 -3.06
C MET A 200 13.76 12.99 -3.10
N GLU A 201 13.70 14.31 -2.91
CA GLU A 201 14.85 15.22 -2.96
C GLU A 201 15.45 15.54 -1.57
N GLU A 202 14.62 15.64 -0.53
CA GLU A 202 15.08 16.02 0.80
C GLU A 202 16.14 15.04 1.36
N GLY A 203 17.28 15.50 1.88
CA GLY A 203 18.33 14.63 2.44
C GLY A 203 19.23 13.96 1.38
N THR A 204 19.36 14.62 0.22
CA THR A 204 20.59 14.57 -0.57
C THR A 204 21.62 15.50 0.03
#